data_AF-A0A2J8AAB6-F1
#
_entry.id   AF-A0A2J8AAB6-F1
#
_cell.length_a   1.000
_cell.length_b   1.000
_cell.length_c   1.000
_cell.angle_alpha   90.00
_cell.angle_beta   90.00
_cell.angle_gamma   90.00
#
_symmetry.space_group_name_H-M   'P 1'
#
loop_
_entity.id
_entity.type
_entity.pdbx_description
1 polymer ?
#
loop_
_entity_poly.entity_id
_entity_poly.type
_entity_poly.pdbx_seq_one_letter_code
_entity_poly.pdbx_strand_id
1 'polypeptide(L)'
;VTYYIVLQSNTVKQLGCPEPVRKLDAQAAAEFGILPKLPPNARYVVHPNECYDLGTYGWILNCLRAASKQFKFFVFVNSSVRGPFVPSYATYAHWSLMMTQYLRGHVKLVGSTINCEIMPHVQSYAFATDGRGLQMLRRGGALDCHHDRTAAIQNGELHLSRVMYNNSYTIGSLMADQRHVKDWAAGAPAYCTVHPQNPTVEGRAFRSLHPFEVLFVKVKNDTASRGVTYTGQKEALFFSNI
;
A
#
# COMPACT_ATOMS: atom_id res chain seq x y z
N VAL A 1 -15.55 0.16 -1.20
CA VAL A 1 -14.13 -0.27 -1.17
C VAL A 1 -13.44 0.59 -0.13
N THR A 2 -12.54 0.00 0.63
CA THR A 2 -12.19 0.54 1.93
C THR A 2 -10.68 0.74 2.00
N TYR A 3 -10.23 1.99 2.00
CA TYR A 3 -8.83 2.34 1.78
C TYR A 3 -8.13 2.70 3.09
N TYR A 4 -6.99 2.09 3.35
CA TYR A 4 -6.15 2.38 4.51
C TYR A 4 -4.99 3.27 4.08
N ILE A 5 -4.85 4.40 4.75
CA ILE A 5 -3.65 5.23 4.64
C ILE A 5 -3.11 5.39 6.05
N VAL A 6 -1.95 4.82 6.29
CA VAL A 6 -1.25 4.97 7.55
C VAL A 6 -0.26 6.10 7.35
N LEU A 7 -0.63 7.26 7.88
CA LEU A 7 0.16 8.46 7.88
C LEU A 7 0.74 8.62 9.28
N GLN A 8 2.05 8.48 9.44
CA GLN A 8 2.71 8.56 10.76
C GLN A 8 3.11 10.01 11.10
N SER A 9 2.44 10.64 12.07
CA SER A 9 2.77 11.99 12.57
C SER A 9 2.63 12.08 14.08
N ASN A 10 3.51 12.88 14.71
CA ASN A 10 3.48 13.18 16.14
C ASN A 10 2.62 14.42 16.49
N THR A 11 1.97 15.07 15.53
CA THR A 11 1.12 16.26 15.77
C THR A 11 0.33 16.63 14.52
N VAL A 12 -1.00 16.47 14.48
CA VAL A 12 -1.83 17.14 13.45
C VAL A 12 -3.23 17.53 13.95
N LYS A 13 -3.53 18.84 13.88
CA LYS A 13 -4.88 19.43 13.95
C LYS A 13 -5.45 19.61 12.53
N GLN A 14 -6.74 19.30 12.38
CA GLN A 14 -7.68 19.56 11.26
C GLN A 14 -7.10 19.55 9.82
N LEU A 15 -7.40 18.46 9.09
CA LEU A 15 -7.02 18.26 7.69
C LEU A 15 -8.19 18.69 6.78
N GLY A 16 -7.98 19.72 5.95
CA GLY A 16 -8.97 20.38 5.07
C GLY A 16 -9.49 19.58 3.86
N CYS A 17 -9.93 18.34 4.07
CA CYS A 17 -10.81 17.65 3.13
C CYS A 17 -12.18 18.37 3.11
N PRO A 18 -13.00 18.26 2.03
CA PRO A 18 -14.40 18.67 2.10
C PRO A 18 -15.04 18.04 3.35
N GLU A 19 -15.94 18.78 4.01
CA GLU A 19 -16.47 18.48 5.34
C GLU A 19 -16.67 16.97 5.59
N PRO A 20 -16.39 16.48 6.80
CA PRO A 20 -16.68 15.10 7.08
C PRO A 20 -18.18 14.94 6.91
N VAL A 21 -18.59 14.01 6.05
CA VAL A 21 -19.78 13.21 6.34
C VAL A 21 -21.04 14.10 6.40
N ARG A 22 -21.89 14.07 5.35
CA ARG A 22 -23.34 14.05 5.66
C ARG A 22 -23.43 13.08 6.83
N LYS A 23 -23.84 13.54 8.03
CA LYS A 23 -24.13 12.65 9.19
C LYS A 23 -24.61 11.37 8.56
N LEU A 24 -23.87 10.26 8.70
CA LEU A 24 -24.28 8.97 8.12
C LEU A 24 -25.77 8.93 8.35
N ASP A 25 -26.54 9.13 7.28
CA ASP A 25 -27.97 9.25 7.49
C ASP A 25 -28.39 7.90 8.05
N ALA A 26 -29.51 7.84 8.78
CA ALA A 26 -29.92 6.59 9.40
C ALA A 26 -29.95 5.42 8.38
N GLN A 27 -30.06 5.73 7.09
CA GLN A 27 -29.93 4.84 5.94
C GLN A 27 -28.50 4.33 5.69
N ALA A 28 -27.49 5.20 5.59
CA ALA A 28 -26.10 4.80 5.40
C ALA A 28 -25.53 4.16 6.69
N ALA A 29 -25.95 4.59 7.87
CA ALA A 29 -25.62 3.86 9.11
C ALA A 29 -26.23 2.45 9.13
N ALA A 30 -27.42 2.26 8.53
CA ALA A 30 -28.07 0.95 8.41
C ALA A 30 -27.43 0.06 7.33
N GLU A 31 -26.86 0.64 6.26
CA GLU A 31 -26.20 -0.10 5.18
C GLU A 31 -24.77 -0.55 5.50
N PHE A 32 -24.05 0.18 6.36
CA PHE A 32 -22.61 -0.04 6.62
C PHE A 32 -22.31 -0.84 7.91
N GLY A 33 -23.32 -1.24 8.69
CA GLY A 33 -23.10 -1.83 10.01
C GLY A 33 -22.41 -0.85 10.97
N ILE A 34 -22.22 -1.26 12.22
CA ILE A 34 -21.51 -0.43 13.20
C ILE A 34 -20.01 -0.47 12.87
N LEU A 35 -19.51 0.55 12.16
CA LEU A 35 -18.08 0.74 11.97
C LEU A 35 -17.37 0.89 13.33
N PRO A 36 -16.18 0.30 13.52
CA PRO A 36 -15.48 0.38 14.80
C PRO A 36 -15.10 1.81 15.17
N LYS A 37 -15.07 2.10 16.47
CA LYS A 37 -14.60 3.39 16.97
C LYS A 37 -13.12 3.56 16.65
N LEU A 38 -12.80 4.63 15.91
CA LEU A 38 -11.44 4.98 15.56
C LEU A 38 -10.70 5.69 16.71
N PRO A 39 -9.37 5.57 16.80
CA PRO A 39 -8.58 6.39 17.71
C PRO A 39 -8.63 7.88 17.30
N PRO A 40 -8.27 8.83 18.18
CA PRO A 40 -8.45 10.28 17.95
C PRO A 40 -7.78 10.84 16.68
N ASN A 41 -6.76 10.12 16.23
CA ASN A 41 -5.85 10.49 15.17
C ASN A 41 -6.20 9.78 13.84
N ALA A 42 -7.42 9.24 13.77
CA ALA A 42 -7.94 8.46 12.66
C ALA A 42 -9.36 8.90 12.33
N ARG A 43 -9.77 8.70 11.08
CA ARG A 43 -11.07 9.14 10.59
C ARG A 43 -11.54 8.32 9.40
N TYR A 44 -12.84 8.09 9.30
CA TYR A 44 -13.43 7.56 8.08
C TYR A 44 -13.50 8.66 7.02
N VAL A 45 -13.26 8.28 5.77
CA VAL A 45 -13.49 9.14 4.61
C VAL A 45 -14.31 8.34 3.60
N VAL A 46 -15.39 8.94 3.13
CA VAL A 46 -16.25 8.35 2.12
C VAL A 46 -15.82 8.86 0.74
N HIS A 47 -15.65 7.93 -0.19
CA HIS A 47 -15.29 8.20 -1.57
C HIS A 47 -16.14 7.28 -2.47
N PRO A 48 -16.68 7.77 -3.60
CA PRO A 48 -17.34 6.92 -4.58
C PRO A 48 -16.42 5.79 -5.05
N ASN A 49 -16.98 4.67 -5.50
CA ASN A 49 -16.16 3.56 -6.00
C ASN A 49 -15.65 3.82 -7.42
N GLU A 50 -14.83 4.85 -7.58
CA GLU A 50 -14.21 5.30 -8.82
C GLU A 50 -12.68 5.37 -8.65
N CYS A 51 -11.97 5.59 -9.77
CA CYS A 51 -10.51 5.78 -9.80
C CYS A 51 -9.63 4.61 -9.35
N TYR A 52 -10.20 3.43 -9.06
CA TYR A 52 -9.50 2.27 -8.50
C TYR A 52 -8.68 2.63 -7.24
N ASP A 53 -7.83 1.72 -6.79
CA ASP A 53 -7.13 1.83 -5.52
C ASP A 53 -6.15 3.01 -5.49
N LEU A 54 -5.24 3.08 -6.48
CA LEU A 54 -4.19 4.09 -6.53
C LEU A 54 -4.73 5.50 -6.77
N GLY A 55 -5.74 5.64 -7.63
CA GLY A 55 -6.39 6.93 -7.85
C GLY A 55 -7.15 7.41 -6.61
N THR A 56 -7.73 6.51 -5.81
CA THR A 56 -8.32 6.89 -4.52
C THR A 56 -7.26 7.41 -3.54
N TYR A 57 -6.05 6.83 -3.54
CA TYR A 57 -4.92 7.38 -2.77
C TYR A 57 -4.46 8.75 -3.28
N GLY A 58 -4.50 9.02 -4.58
CA GLY A 58 -4.25 10.36 -5.11
C GLY A 58 -5.30 11.36 -4.68
N TRP A 59 -6.58 11.00 -4.78
CA TRP A 59 -7.72 11.83 -4.38
C TRP A 59 -7.60 12.30 -2.93
N ILE A 60 -7.42 11.38 -1.99
CA ILE A 60 -7.28 11.70 -0.56
C ILE A 60 -6.03 12.52 -0.27
N LEU A 61 -4.88 12.28 -0.93
CA LEU A 61 -3.69 13.14 -0.79
C LEU A 61 -3.94 14.55 -1.29
N ASN A 62 -4.71 14.68 -2.38
CA ASN A 62 -5.17 15.97 -2.88
C ASN A 62 -6.14 16.65 -1.90
N CYS A 63 -6.96 15.91 -1.16
CA CYS A 63 -7.79 16.46 -0.09
C CYS A 63 -6.96 16.90 1.13
N LEU A 64 -5.94 16.13 1.52
CA LEU A 64 -5.06 16.44 2.65
C LEU A 64 -4.18 17.68 2.40
N ARG A 65 -3.87 18.00 1.14
CA ARG A 65 -3.04 19.13 0.69
C ARG A 65 -1.81 19.36 1.58
N ALA A 66 -1.78 20.48 2.29
CA ALA A 66 -0.65 20.92 3.11
C ALA A 66 -0.36 19.98 4.28
N ALA A 67 -1.38 19.34 4.83
CA ALA A 67 -1.17 18.47 5.99
C ALA A 67 -0.46 17.17 5.63
N SER A 68 -0.53 16.72 4.37
CA SER A 68 0.31 15.61 3.91
C SER A 68 1.80 15.90 4.09
N LYS A 69 2.23 17.17 4.09
CA LYS A 69 3.65 17.56 4.25
C LYS A 69 4.19 17.35 5.66
N GLN A 70 3.33 17.11 6.65
CA GLN A 70 3.74 16.87 8.04
C GLN A 70 4.23 15.42 8.26
N PHE A 71 3.96 14.53 7.32
CA PHE A 71 4.31 13.12 7.40
C PHE A 71 5.64 12.86 6.69
N LYS A 72 6.55 12.15 7.37
CA LYS A 72 7.84 11.73 6.79
C LYS A 72 7.68 10.54 5.84
N PHE A 73 6.80 9.62 6.22
CA PHE A 73 6.54 8.37 5.52
C PHE A 73 5.03 8.17 5.33
N PHE A 74 4.70 7.49 4.24
CA PHE A 74 3.35 7.21 3.81
C PHE A 74 3.26 5.72 3.56
N VAL A 75 2.32 5.04 4.19
CA VAL A 75 2.04 3.62 3.93
C VAL A 75 0.61 3.49 3.43
N PHE A 76 0.46 2.87 2.26
CA PHE A 76 -0.80 2.66 1.55
C PHE A 76 -1.12 1.18 1.60
N VAL A 77 -2.34 0.85 2.02
CA VAL A 77 -2.78 -0.54 2.19
C VAL A 77 -4.20 -0.71 1.64
N ASN A 78 -4.38 -1.73 0.81
CA ASN A 78 -5.66 -2.00 0.18
C ASN A 78 -6.58 -2.88 1.06
N SER A 79 -7.90 -2.72 0.97
CA SER A 79 -8.86 -3.61 1.68
C SER A 79 -8.75 -5.12 1.38
N SER A 80 -8.11 -5.51 0.29
CA SER A 80 -7.96 -6.92 -0.12
C SER A 80 -6.76 -7.63 0.51
N VAL A 81 -6.17 -7.08 1.57
CA VAL A 81 -5.06 -7.72 2.29
C VAL A 81 -5.47 -8.16 3.69
N ARG A 82 -4.61 -8.98 4.30
CA ARG A 82 -4.60 -9.26 5.73
C ARG A 82 -3.27 -8.83 6.32
N GLY A 83 -3.29 -8.41 7.58
CA GLY A 83 -2.13 -7.90 8.30
C GLY A 83 -2.50 -6.64 9.11
N PRO A 84 -1.50 -5.95 9.68
CA PRO A 84 -0.08 -6.29 9.65
C PRO A 84 0.23 -7.57 10.43
N PHE A 85 0.96 -8.50 9.83
CA PHE A 85 1.49 -9.68 10.50
C PHE A 85 2.85 -9.35 11.11
N VAL A 86 2.87 -9.12 12.42
CA VAL A 86 4.11 -8.90 13.19
C VAL A 86 4.31 -10.08 14.13
N PRO A 87 5.49 -10.73 14.14
CA PRO A 87 5.77 -11.77 15.11
C PRO A 87 5.66 -11.24 16.55
N SER A 88 5.14 -12.07 17.47
CA SER A 88 4.94 -11.69 18.88
C SER A 88 6.25 -11.34 19.61
N TYR A 89 7.40 -11.79 19.11
CA TYR A 89 8.71 -11.46 19.63
C TYR A 89 9.29 -10.13 19.09
N ALA A 90 8.62 -9.50 18.12
CA ALA A 90 9.05 -8.24 17.49
C ALA A 90 8.26 -7.02 18.00
N THR A 91 7.86 -7.01 19.27
CA THR A 91 7.01 -5.98 19.90
C THR A 91 7.72 -4.65 20.17
N TYR A 92 9.05 -4.62 20.08
CA TYR A 92 9.86 -3.43 20.34
C TYR A 92 9.75 -2.34 19.25
N ALA A 93 9.14 -2.66 18.10
CA ALA A 93 8.99 -1.73 16.99
C ALA A 93 7.55 -1.68 16.48
N HIS A 94 7.07 -0.48 16.17
CA HIS A 94 5.81 -0.33 15.46
C HIS A 94 5.91 -0.97 14.07
N TRP A 95 4.85 -1.66 13.63
CA TRP A 95 4.86 -2.44 12.38
C TRP A 95 5.24 -1.62 11.14
N SER A 96 4.93 -0.31 11.14
CA SER A 96 5.28 0.58 10.02
C SER A 96 6.79 0.67 9.79
N LEU A 97 7.60 0.50 10.85
CA LEU A 97 9.06 0.49 10.76
C LEU A 97 9.56 -0.64 9.85
N MET A 98 8.83 -1.75 9.77
CA MET A 98 9.18 -2.89 8.91
C MET A 98 9.31 -2.47 7.46
N MET A 99 8.49 -1.54 6.98
CA MET A 99 8.61 -0.97 5.62
C MET A 99 9.48 0.29 5.59
N THR A 100 9.28 1.22 6.52
CA THR A 100 9.88 2.56 6.42
C THR A 100 11.39 2.59 6.67
N GLN A 101 11.94 1.61 7.40
CA GLN A 101 13.40 1.51 7.59
C GLN A 101 14.16 1.24 6.29
N TYR A 102 13.50 0.68 5.26
CA TYR A 102 14.09 0.44 3.96
C TYR A 102 14.07 1.67 3.05
N LEU A 103 13.31 2.71 3.39
CA LEU A 103 13.25 3.98 2.65
C LEU A 103 14.45 4.88 2.97
N ARG A 104 15.64 4.44 2.54
CA ARG A 104 16.93 5.11 2.76
C ARG A 104 17.78 5.12 1.49
N GLY A 105 18.68 6.09 1.38
CA GLY A 105 19.54 6.25 0.21
C GLY A 105 18.72 6.35 -1.09
N HIS A 106 18.96 5.43 -2.02
CA HIS A 106 18.30 5.37 -3.32
C HIS A 106 16.95 4.62 -3.32
N VAL A 107 16.54 4.00 -2.22
CA VAL A 107 15.23 3.32 -2.14
C VAL A 107 14.15 4.34 -1.77
N LYS A 108 13.17 4.54 -2.66
CA LYS A 108 12.06 5.52 -2.48
C LYS A 108 10.66 4.93 -2.55
N LEU A 109 10.56 3.62 -2.77
CA LEU A 109 9.31 2.87 -2.76
C LEU A 109 9.60 1.47 -2.23
N VAL A 110 8.86 1.02 -1.23
CA VAL A 110 9.02 -0.30 -0.61
C VAL A 110 7.68 -1.02 -0.61
N GLY A 111 7.62 -2.20 -1.20
CA GLY A 111 6.44 -3.04 -1.24
C GLY A 111 6.51 -4.21 -0.28
N SER A 112 5.35 -4.80 0.03
CA SER A 112 5.31 -6.15 0.59
C SER A 112 5.98 -7.17 -0.34
N THR A 113 5.80 -7.03 -1.66
CA THR A 113 6.41 -7.89 -2.69
C THR A 113 6.82 -7.07 -3.93
N ILE A 114 7.79 -7.61 -4.68
CA ILE A 114 8.10 -7.17 -6.05
C ILE A 114 7.75 -8.29 -7.01
N ASN A 115 7.00 -7.95 -8.07
CA ASN A 115 6.66 -8.85 -9.17
C ASN A 115 7.54 -8.54 -10.39
N CYS A 116 7.96 -9.58 -11.10
CA CYS A 116 8.84 -9.52 -12.29
C CYS A 116 8.13 -9.87 -13.61
N GLU A 117 6.84 -10.25 -13.61
CA GLU A 117 6.15 -10.78 -14.82
C GLU A 117 6.18 -9.86 -16.04
N ILE A 118 6.19 -8.54 -15.84
CA ILE A 118 6.24 -7.53 -16.91
C ILE A 118 7.51 -6.70 -16.80
N MET A 119 7.76 -6.20 -15.59
CA MET A 119 8.97 -5.49 -15.17
C MET A 119 9.05 -5.61 -13.65
N PRO A 120 10.24 -5.47 -13.03
CA PRO A 120 10.35 -5.40 -11.57
C PRO A 120 9.53 -4.22 -11.05
N HIS A 121 8.44 -4.51 -10.34
CA HIS A 121 7.58 -3.49 -9.73
C HIS A 121 7.04 -3.92 -8.37
N VAL A 122 6.93 -2.94 -7.47
CA VAL A 122 6.16 -3.07 -6.23
C VAL A 122 4.68 -3.28 -6.55
N GLN A 123 4.09 -4.31 -5.96
CA GLN A 123 2.65 -4.56 -6.10
C GLN A 123 1.84 -3.61 -5.19
N SER A 124 0.76 -3.05 -5.73
CA SER A 124 0.05 -1.91 -5.13
C SER A 124 -0.82 -2.24 -3.90
N TYR A 125 -0.92 -3.52 -3.52
CA TYR A 125 -1.79 -3.95 -2.41
C TYR A 125 -1.29 -3.46 -1.04
N ALA A 126 0.02 -3.28 -0.87
CA ALA A 126 0.62 -2.69 0.32
C ALA A 126 2.02 -2.15 -0.02
N PHE A 127 2.21 -0.84 0.13
CA PHE A 127 3.50 -0.20 -0.13
C PHE A 127 3.72 1.04 0.73
N ALA A 128 4.98 1.42 0.88
CA ALA A 128 5.43 2.60 1.60
C ALA A 128 6.33 3.49 0.73
N THR A 129 6.29 4.79 0.99
CA THR A 129 7.18 5.78 0.36
C THR A 129 7.52 6.90 1.35
N ASP A 130 8.59 7.64 1.08
CA ASP A 130 8.95 8.85 1.82
C ASP A 130 8.38 10.10 1.14
N GLY A 131 8.53 11.28 1.75
CA GLY A 131 8.03 12.53 1.16
C GLY A 131 8.56 12.84 -0.25
N ARG A 132 9.80 12.41 -0.56
CA ARG A 132 10.39 12.60 -1.89
C ARG A 132 9.78 11.63 -2.91
N GLY A 133 9.68 10.35 -2.54
CA GLY A 133 9.02 9.32 -3.32
C GLY A 133 7.56 9.69 -3.61
N LEU A 134 6.81 10.15 -2.61
CA LEU A 134 5.44 10.61 -2.78
C LEU A 134 5.33 11.76 -3.79
N GLN A 135 6.24 12.74 -3.73
CA GLN A 135 6.25 13.85 -4.69
C GLN A 135 6.46 13.34 -6.12
N MET A 136 7.36 12.37 -6.32
CA MET A 136 7.59 11.74 -7.62
C MET A 136 6.34 10.99 -8.09
N LEU A 137 5.72 10.18 -7.24
CA LEU A 137 4.50 9.43 -7.58
C LEU A 137 3.36 10.36 -8.03
N ARG A 138 3.16 11.47 -7.32
CA ARG A 138 2.12 12.46 -7.67
C ARG A 138 2.43 13.19 -8.97
N ARG A 139 3.67 13.63 -9.18
CA ARG A 139 4.06 14.33 -10.41
C ARG A 139 4.10 13.42 -11.63
N GLY A 140 4.43 12.14 -11.41
CA GLY A 140 4.47 11.13 -12.45
C GLY A 140 3.10 10.60 -12.86
N GLY A 141 2.02 10.93 -12.13
CA GLY A 141 0.66 10.47 -12.42
C GLY A 141 0.35 9.03 -12.00
N ALA A 142 1.24 8.38 -11.23
CA ALA A 142 1.02 7.01 -10.76
C ALA A 142 -0.11 6.87 -9.72
N LEU A 143 -0.59 8.01 -9.20
CA LEU A 143 -1.71 8.11 -8.27
C LEU A 143 -2.89 8.88 -8.89
N ASP A 144 -2.89 9.10 -10.20
CA ASP A 144 -4.00 9.78 -10.87
C ASP A 144 -5.24 8.88 -10.94
N CYS A 145 -6.40 9.46 -11.22
CA CYS A 145 -7.62 8.68 -11.42
C CYS A 145 -7.49 7.79 -12.64
N HIS A 146 -7.79 6.49 -12.48
CA HIS A 146 -7.80 5.53 -13.59
C HIS A 146 -9.24 5.05 -13.83
N HIS A 147 -9.69 5.07 -15.08
CA HIS A 147 -11.09 4.77 -15.43
C HIS A 147 -11.33 3.30 -15.77
N ASP A 148 -10.27 2.55 -16.07
CA ASP A 148 -10.34 1.13 -16.39
C ASP A 148 -9.18 0.35 -15.76
N ARG A 149 -9.34 -0.97 -15.73
CA ARG A 149 -8.39 -1.89 -15.09
C ARG A 149 -7.03 -1.88 -15.77
N THR A 150 -6.98 -1.74 -17.09
CA THR A 150 -5.71 -1.72 -17.84
C THR A 150 -4.92 -0.46 -17.49
N ALA A 151 -5.58 0.69 -17.46
CA ALA A 151 -4.98 1.94 -17.02
C ALA A 151 -4.50 1.85 -15.56
N ALA A 152 -5.29 1.26 -14.66
CA ALA A 152 -4.90 1.09 -13.26
C ALA A 152 -3.66 0.19 -13.09
N ILE A 153 -3.47 -0.80 -13.97
CA ILE A 153 -2.28 -1.66 -13.96
C ILE A 153 -1.09 -0.93 -14.59
N GLN A 154 -1.24 -0.43 -15.82
CA GLN A 154 -0.14 0.12 -16.61
C GLN A 154 0.31 1.49 -16.11
N ASN A 155 -0.63 2.41 -15.90
CA ASN A 155 -0.39 3.79 -15.48
C ASN A 155 -0.42 3.96 -13.96
N GLY A 156 -0.93 2.97 -13.24
CA GLY A 156 -0.89 2.90 -11.78
C GLY A 156 0.21 1.96 -11.29
N GLU A 157 -0.09 0.66 -11.13
CA GLU A 157 0.77 -0.31 -10.43
C GLU A 157 2.19 -0.42 -11.01
N LEU A 158 2.33 -0.62 -12.32
CA LEU A 158 3.65 -0.67 -12.97
C LEU A 158 4.35 0.70 -12.89
N HIS A 159 3.58 1.77 -13.04
CA HIS A 159 4.10 3.13 -13.09
C HIS A 159 4.64 3.62 -11.75
N LEU A 160 4.10 3.13 -10.62
CA LEU A 160 4.65 3.40 -9.27
C LEU A 160 6.17 3.16 -9.24
N SER A 161 6.60 2.02 -9.78
CA SER A 161 8.03 1.64 -9.77
C SER A 161 8.80 2.28 -10.93
N ARG A 162 8.17 2.41 -12.10
CA ARG A 162 8.78 3.09 -13.26
C ARG A 162 9.16 4.54 -12.95
N VAL A 163 8.31 5.26 -12.21
CA VAL A 163 8.60 6.64 -11.78
C VAL A 163 9.87 6.70 -10.92
N MET A 164 10.13 5.69 -10.08
CA MET A 164 11.37 5.64 -9.29
C MET A 164 12.59 5.50 -10.19
N TYR A 165 12.54 4.53 -11.11
CA TYR A 165 13.65 4.27 -12.05
C TYR A 165 13.95 5.49 -12.93
N ASN A 166 12.92 6.13 -13.49
CA ASN A 166 13.06 7.31 -14.33
C ASN A 166 13.70 8.51 -13.58
N ASN A 167 13.68 8.50 -12.25
CA ASN A 167 14.27 9.55 -11.41
C ASN A 167 15.59 9.09 -10.73
N SER A 168 16.25 8.06 -11.26
CA SER A 168 17.51 7.50 -10.71
C SER A 168 17.38 6.99 -9.27
N TYR A 169 16.20 6.47 -8.93
CA TYR A 169 15.91 5.77 -7.68
C TYR A 169 15.59 4.31 -7.95
N THR A 170 15.64 3.51 -6.89
CA THR A 170 15.25 2.10 -6.90
C THR A 170 14.05 1.87 -5.97
N ILE A 171 13.47 0.69 -6.09
CA ILE A 171 12.46 0.14 -5.20
C ILE A 171 13.09 -0.85 -4.21
N GLY A 172 12.29 -1.34 -3.27
CA GLY A 172 12.67 -2.41 -2.35
C GLY A 172 11.46 -3.28 -1.97
N SER A 173 11.74 -4.41 -1.33
CA SER A 173 10.73 -5.34 -0.84
C SER A 173 11.06 -5.86 0.55
N LEU A 174 10.04 -6.35 1.25
CA LEU A 174 10.20 -7.11 2.48
C LEU A 174 10.60 -8.58 2.24
N MET A 175 10.43 -9.09 1.02
CA MET A 175 10.79 -10.46 0.64
C MET A 175 12.26 -10.75 0.98
N ALA A 176 12.51 -11.84 1.71
CA ALA A 176 13.81 -12.16 2.28
C ALA A 176 14.82 -12.59 1.20
N ASP A 177 14.34 -13.34 0.20
CA ASP A 177 15.11 -13.73 -0.97
C ASP A 177 15.52 -12.53 -1.83
N GLN A 178 14.82 -11.40 -1.75
CA GLN A 178 15.11 -10.18 -2.49
C GLN A 178 16.16 -9.27 -1.84
N ARG A 179 16.59 -9.56 -0.59
CA ARG A 179 17.50 -8.68 0.18
C ARG A 179 18.88 -8.48 -0.44
N HIS A 180 19.32 -9.39 -1.31
CA HIS A 180 20.61 -9.29 -1.99
C HIS A 180 20.56 -8.33 -3.20
N VAL A 181 19.37 -7.99 -3.71
CA VAL A 181 19.19 -7.05 -4.82
C VAL A 181 19.23 -5.62 -4.29
N LYS A 182 20.40 -4.97 -4.39
CA LYS A 182 20.62 -3.61 -3.89
C LYS A 182 20.02 -2.53 -4.78
N ASP A 183 19.98 -2.79 -6.09
CA ASP A 183 19.45 -1.87 -7.09
C ASP A 183 18.57 -2.66 -8.07
N TRP A 184 17.28 -2.36 -8.05
CA TRP A 184 16.28 -2.97 -8.93
C TRP A 184 16.23 -2.31 -10.31
N ALA A 185 16.86 -1.15 -10.51
CA ALA A 185 17.04 -0.61 -11.86
C ALA A 185 18.11 -1.40 -12.63
N ALA A 186 19.23 -1.73 -11.97
CA ALA A 186 20.38 -2.40 -12.60
C ALA A 186 20.44 -3.92 -12.37
N GLY A 187 20.16 -4.39 -11.15
CA GLY A 187 20.32 -5.79 -10.73
C GLY A 187 19.06 -6.65 -10.87
N ALA A 188 17.91 -6.04 -11.16
CA ALA A 188 16.67 -6.79 -11.36
C ALA A 188 16.69 -7.80 -12.51
N PRO A 189 17.37 -7.58 -13.66
CA PRO A 189 17.39 -8.56 -14.74
C PRO A 189 17.83 -9.95 -14.27
N ALA A 190 18.92 -10.05 -13.49
CA ALA A 190 19.42 -11.32 -12.99
C ALA A 190 18.42 -12.04 -12.06
N TYR A 191 17.81 -11.30 -11.12
CA TYR A 191 16.79 -11.87 -10.23
C TYR A 191 15.54 -12.30 -11.01
N CYS A 192 15.02 -11.41 -11.86
CA CYS A 192 13.78 -11.65 -12.59
C CYS A 192 13.91 -12.77 -13.64
N THR A 193 15.11 -13.03 -14.19
CA THR A 193 15.34 -14.18 -15.07
C THR A 193 15.15 -15.51 -14.32
N VAL A 194 15.54 -15.58 -13.05
CA VAL A 194 15.40 -16.80 -12.23
C VAL A 194 14.01 -16.88 -11.59
N HIS A 195 13.41 -15.74 -11.26
CA HIS A 195 12.13 -15.64 -10.55
C HIS A 195 11.11 -14.75 -11.30
N PRO A 196 10.66 -15.14 -12.51
CA PRO A 196 9.80 -14.30 -13.35
C PRO A 196 8.33 -14.26 -12.88
N GLN A 197 7.89 -15.21 -12.05
CA GLN A 197 6.48 -15.38 -11.72
C GLN A 197 6.01 -14.41 -10.63
N ASN A 198 4.70 -14.16 -10.60
CA ASN A 198 4.06 -13.40 -9.54
C ASN A 198 4.25 -14.07 -8.18
N PRO A 199 4.86 -13.42 -7.17
CA PRO A 199 5.07 -14.04 -5.87
C PRO A 199 3.76 -14.27 -5.10
N THR A 200 2.67 -13.59 -5.46
CA THR A 200 1.35 -13.72 -4.79
C THR A 200 0.46 -14.83 -5.37
N VAL A 201 0.96 -15.62 -6.33
CA VAL A 201 0.19 -16.72 -6.92
C VAL A 201 0.74 -18.05 -6.43
N GLU A 202 0.02 -18.64 -5.48
CA GLU A 202 0.34 -19.96 -4.93
C GLU A 202 0.43 -21.02 -6.04
N GLY A 203 1.39 -21.94 -5.91
CA GLY A 203 1.64 -23.01 -6.91
C GLY A 203 2.33 -22.55 -8.19
N ARG A 204 2.45 -21.24 -8.46
CA ARG A 204 3.24 -20.69 -9.59
C ARG A 204 4.46 -19.89 -9.13
N ALA A 205 4.37 -19.27 -7.97
CA ALA A 205 5.50 -18.57 -7.37
C ALA A 205 6.64 -19.54 -7.07
N PHE A 206 7.88 -19.07 -7.22
CA PHE A 206 9.08 -19.82 -6.84
C PHE A 206 9.04 -20.31 -5.37
N ARG A 207 8.37 -19.56 -4.50
CA ARG A 207 8.18 -19.87 -3.08
C ARG A 207 6.80 -19.41 -2.60
N SER A 208 6.32 -20.02 -1.53
CA SER A 208 5.17 -19.50 -0.78
C SER A 208 5.58 -18.25 0.01
N LEU A 209 4.73 -17.22 -0.02
CA LEU A 209 4.92 -16.02 0.79
C LEU A 209 4.56 -16.31 2.25
N HIS A 210 5.51 -16.07 3.15
CA HIS A 210 5.23 -16.19 4.57
C HIS A 210 4.61 -14.87 5.09
N PRO A 211 3.48 -14.87 5.82
CA PRO A 211 2.86 -13.63 6.30
C PRO A 211 3.79 -12.74 7.13
N PHE A 212 4.58 -13.33 8.04
CA PHE A 212 5.61 -12.60 8.83
C PHE A 212 6.81 -12.09 8.02
N GLU A 213 6.96 -12.49 6.76
CA GLU A 213 8.00 -11.96 5.86
C GLU A 213 7.50 -10.70 5.16
N VAL A 214 6.29 -10.74 4.61
CA VAL A 214 5.78 -9.67 3.73
C VAL A 214 4.86 -8.67 4.41
N LEU A 215 4.60 -8.84 5.71
CA LEU A 215 3.78 -7.97 6.59
C LEU A 215 2.28 -7.92 6.23
N PHE A 216 1.94 -7.77 4.96
CA PHE A 216 0.59 -7.83 4.43
C PHE A 216 0.51 -8.88 3.33
N VAL A 217 -0.51 -9.73 3.37
CA VAL A 217 -0.73 -10.77 2.36
C VAL A 217 -1.98 -10.45 1.56
N LYS A 218 -1.86 -10.44 0.24
CA LYS A 218 -2.99 -10.31 -0.67
C LYS A 218 -3.91 -11.52 -0.52
N VAL A 219 -5.18 -11.27 -0.21
CA VAL A 219 -6.21 -12.31 -0.20
C VAL A 219 -7.00 -12.23 -1.50
N LYS A 220 -7.10 -13.36 -2.18
CA LYS A 220 -7.99 -13.54 -3.33
C LYS A 220 -9.19 -14.33 -2.84
N ASN A 221 -10.40 -13.86 -3.14
CA ASN A 221 -11.62 -14.65 -2.94
C ASN A 221 -11.67 -15.73 -4.02
N ASP A 222 -10.79 -16.72 -3.94
CA ASP A 222 -10.93 -17.93 -4.72
C ASP A 222 -11.46 -19.03 -3.80
N THR A 223 -12.74 -19.34 -3.98
CA THR A 223 -13.43 -20.46 -3.33
C THR A 223 -12.77 -21.81 -3.61
N ALA A 224 -11.84 -21.91 -4.55
CA ALA A 224 -11.08 -23.12 -4.88
C ALA A 224 -9.75 -23.26 -4.10
N SER A 225 -9.26 -22.23 -3.41
CA SER A 225 -8.00 -22.30 -2.65
C SER A 225 -8.20 -22.97 -1.28
N ARG A 226 -8.07 -24.30 -1.25
CA ARG A 226 -7.93 -25.08 0.00
C ARG A 226 -6.56 -24.83 0.62
N GLY A 227 -6.44 -23.74 1.36
CA GLY A 227 -5.22 -23.42 2.09
C GLY A 227 -5.27 -22.00 2.65
N VAL A 228 -5.77 -21.87 3.88
CA VAL A 228 -5.87 -20.62 4.66
C VAL A 228 -7.01 -19.68 4.25
N THR A 229 -8.22 -20.05 4.67
CA THR A 229 -9.39 -19.17 4.68
C THR A 229 -9.25 -18.14 5.81
N TYR A 230 -8.77 -16.92 5.52
CA TYR A 230 -8.93 -15.80 6.45
C TYR A 230 -10.28 -15.11 6.24
N THR A 231 -11.33 -15.66 6.86
CA THR A 231 -12.62 -14.99 7.01
C THR A 231 -12.40 -13.70 7.82
N GLY A 232 -12.85 -12.55 7.31
CA GLY A 232 -12.70 -11.27 8.01
C GLY A 232 -13.23 -10.08 7.20
N GLN A 233 -14.06 -9.29 7.85
CA GLN A 233 -14.91 -8.23 7.31
C GLN A 233 -14.17 -7.09 6.58
N LYS A 234 -14.93 -6.39 5.72
CA LYS A 234 -14.51 -5.24 4.91
C LYS A 234 -14.62 -3.95 5.72
N GLU A 235 -13.58 -3.55 6.45
CA GLU A 235 -13.55 -2.29 7.23
C GLU A 235 -12.26 -1.50 6.93
N ALA A 236 -12.23 -0.18 7.20
CA ALA A 236 -11.06 0.71 7.04
C ALA A 236 -10.70 1.21 8.40
N LEU A 237 -9.42 1.24 8.72
CA LEU A 237 -8.94 1.87 9.94
C LEU A 237 -7.77 2.76 9.55
N PHE A 238 -7.92 4.05 9.79
CA PHE A 238 -6.77 4.95 9.71
C PHE A 238 -6.02 4.82 11.03
N PHE A 239 -4.69 4.84 11.00
CA PHE A 239 -3.87 4.86 12.20
C PHE A 239 -2.74 5.87 12.01
N SER A 240 -2.49 6.66 13.03
CA SER A 240 -1.31 7.50 13.21
C SER A 240 -0.91 7.42 14.69
N ASN A 241 -0.04 6.49 15.04
CA ASN A 241 0.35 6.38 16.45
C ASN A 241 1.20 7.60 16.86
N ILE A 242 0.82 8.13 18.02
CA ILE A 242 1.57 9.05 18.88
C ILE A 242 2.79 8.31 19.44
#